data_AF-A0A1H6G7S6-F1
#
_entry.id   AF-A0A1H6G7S6-F1
#
_cell.length_a   1.000
_cell.length_b   1.000
_cell.length_c   1.000
_cell.angle_alpha   90.00
_cell.angle_beta   90.00
_cell.angle_gamma   90.00
#
_symmetry.space_group_name_H-M   'P 1'
#
loop_
_entity.id
_entity.type
_entity.pdbx_description
1 polymer ?
#
loop_
_entity_poly.entity_id
_entity_poly.type
_entity_poly.pdbx_seq_one_letter_code
_entity_poly.pdbx_strand_id
1 'polypeptide(L)'
;MPEDNRFAGLGEAVDDEDSSENLEAESATEPSGDDSSSESTSETVEYDSADDADTADEGANSSDSSDSSDPSAFPFDATKKKTVYVRPETLEELEDARALVDAQLRTQHDVRNLTGREFYDAVFRYAAADTDGLIEEILDARDE
;
A
#
# COMPACT_ATOMS: atom_id res chain seq x y z
N MET A 1 -15.29 37.47 16.36
CA MET A 1 -15.19 36.32 15.44
C MET A 1 -16.58 36.10 14.88
N PRO A 2 -16.75 35.77 13.59
CA PRO A 2 -18.09 35.54 13.02
C PRO A 2 -18.76 34.34 13.70
N GLU A 3 -20.00 34.53 14.14
CA GLU A 3 -20.79 33.55 14.93
C GLU A 3 -21.50 32.51 14.04
N ASP A 4 -21.27 32.54 12.73
CA ASP A 4 -21.83 31.61 11.74
C ASP A 4 -21.04 30.28 11.64
N ASN A 5 -20.43 29.84 12.74
CA ASN A 5 -19.81 28.53 12.79
C ASN A 5 -20.89 27.47 13.01
N ARG A 6 -21.25 26.77 11.94
CA ARG A 6 -22.19 25.61 11.97
C ARG A 6 -21.76 24.48 12.91
N PHE A 7 -20.50 24.47 13.34
CA PHE A 7 -19.94 23.50 14.28
C PHE A 7 -20.07 23.92 15.75
N ALA A 8 -20.52 25.15 16.05
CA ALA A 8 -20.66 25.63 17.42
C ALA A 8 -21.81 24.95 18.20
N GLY A 9 -22.74 24.27 17.53
CA GLY A 9 -23.85 23.54 18.16
C GLY A 9 -23.64 22.02 18.30
N LEU A 10 -22.51 21.48 17.84
CA LEU A 10 -22.24 20.03 17.85
C LEU A 10 -21.73 19.51 19.21
N GLY A 11 -21.32 20.39 20.12
CA GLY A 11 -20.86 20.02 21.46
C GLY A 11 -21.98 19.83 22.49
N GLU A 12 -23.16 20.40 22.27
CA GLU A 12 -24.26 20.40 23.26
C GLU A 12 -25.20 19.18 23.11
N ALA A 13 -25.22 18.52 21.95
CA ALA A 13 -26.13 17.40 21.69
C ALA A 13 -25.63 16.03 22.21
N VAL A 14 -24.42 15.95 22.78
CA VAL A 14 -23.81 14.68 23.24
C VAL A 14 -23.85 14.52 24.78
N ASP A 15 -24.30 15.53 25.53
CA ASP A 15 -24.28 15.52 27.00
C ASP A 15 -25.60 15.01 27.64
N ASP A 16 -26.60 14.60 26.85
CA ASP A 16 -27.98 14.30 27.31
C ASP A 16 -28.44 12.83 27.11
N GLU A 17 -27.51 11.86 27.03
CA GLU A 17 -27.86 10.42 26.93
C GLU A 17 -27.35 9.52 28.08
N ASP A 18 -27.15 10.09 29.27
CA ASP A 18 -26.89 9.32 30.50
C ASP A 18 -28.02 9.53 31.53
N SER A 19 -29.20 8.96 31.25
CA SER A 19 -30.27 8.79 32.26
C SER A 19 -31.32 7.77 31.83
N SER A 20 -31.17 6.52 32.29
CA SER A 20 -32.29 5.72 32.81
C SER A 20 -31.81 4.44 33.49
N GLU A 21 -31.93 4.41 34.82
CA GLU A 21 -31.76 3.22 35.66
C GLU A 21 -33.00 2.28 35.60
N ASN A 22 -32.71 1.00 35.84
CA ASN A 22 -33.50 0.01 36.61
C ASN A 22 -34.48 -0.93 35.87
N LEU A 23 -34.25 -2.25 35.97
CA LEU A 23 -35.08 -3.22 36.72
C LEU A 23 -34.55 -4.67 36.58
N GLU A 24 -34.30 -5.30 37.74
CA GLU A 24 -34.01 -6.73 37.92
C GLU A 24 -35.23 -7.62 37.63
N ALA A 25 -35.02 -8.79 37.01
CA ALA A 25 -35.89 -9.97 37.14
C ALA A 25 -35.11 -11.27 36.82
N GLU A 26 -35.00 -12.14 37.83
CA GLU A 26 -34.46 -13.50 37.70
C GLU A 26 -35.47 -14.46 37.06
N SER A 27 -35.03 -15.43 36.25
CA SER A 27 -35.34 -16.87 36.40
C SER A 27 -34.88 -17.72 35.20
N ALA A 28 -34.38 -18.91 35.51
CA ALA A 28 -33.72 -19.94 34.70
C ALA A 28 -34.43 -20.44 33.43
N THR A 29 -33.63 -20.80 32.41
CA THR A 29 -33.77 -22.00 31.57
C THR A 29 -32.51 -22.20 30.69
N GLU A 30 -31.83 -23.33 30.86
CA GLU A 30 -30.90 -23.95 29.89
C GLU A 30 -31.47 -25.34 29.53
N PRO A 31 -30.97 -26.05 28.49
CA PRO A 31 -30.30 -25.63 27.27
C PRO A 31 -30.96 -26.28 26.02
N SER A 32 -30.87 -25.68 24.84
CA SER A 32 -30.98 -26.39 23.55
C SER A 32 -30.63 -25.47 22.40
N GLY A 33 -29.78 -25.96 21.49
CA GLY A 33 -29.63 -25.36 20.16
C GLY A 33 -28.18 -25.18 19.77
N ASP A 34 -27.64 -26.22 19.14
CA ASP A 34 -26.59 -26.17 18.13
C ASP A 34 -26.70 -24.87 17.30
N ASP A 35 -25.79 -23.92 17.50
CA ASP A 35 -25.67 -22.72 16.67
C ASP A 35 -24.24 -22.60 16.15
N SER A 36 -24.16 -22.83 14.84
CA SER A 36 -22.98 -22.80 14.01
C SER A 36 -22.40 -21.39 13.92
N SER A 37 -21.57 -21.02 14.90
CA SER A 37 -20.76 -19.79 14.82
C SER A 37 -19.44 -20.08 14.09
N SER A 38 -19.48 -19.98 12.76
CA SER A 38 -18.29 -19.71 11.95
C SER A 38 -17.95 -18.24 12.12
N GLU A 39 -17.16 -17.90 13.13
CA GLU A 39 -16.52 -16.59 13.24
C GLU A 39 -15.55 -16.42 12.06
N SER A 40 -16.07 -15.85 10.98
CA SER A 40 -15.24 -15.25 9.93
C SER A 40 -14.78 -13.91 10.46
N THR A 41 -13.69 -13.94 11.24
CA THR A 41 -12.89 -12.75 11.51
C THR A 41 -12.31 -12.31 10.17
N SER A 42 -13.01 -11.38 9.52
CA SER A 42 -12.49 -10.62 8.39
C SER A 42 -11.37 -9.74 8.93
N GLU A 43 -10.18 -10.34 9.05
CA GLU A 43 -8.94 -9.64 9.32
C GLU A 43 -8.69 -8.75 8.10
N THR A 44 -9.09 -7.48 8.24
CA THR A 44 -8.78 -6.46 7.24
C THR A 44 -7.29 -6.21 7.41
N VAL A 45 -6.48 -6.87 6.59
CA VAL A 45 -5.05 -6.58 6.50
C VAL A 45 -4.91 -5.16 5.96
N GLU A 46 -4.73 -4.20 6.88
CA GLU A 46 -4.21 -2.89 6.53
C GLU A 46 -2.79 -3.10 6.03
N TYR A 47 -2.63 -3.08 4.71
CA TYR A 47 -1.33 -2.90 4.11
C TYR A 47 -0.89 -1.49 4.48
N ASP A 48 0.09 -1.40 5.39
CA ASP A 48 0.89 -0.20 5.60
C ASP A 48 1.68 0.04 4.31
N SER A 49 1.00 0.55 3.28
CA SER A 49 1.63 1.27 2.19
C SER A 49 2.13 2.57 2.79
N ALA A 50 3.30 2.47 3.43
CA ALA A 50 4.19 3.61 3.59
C ALA A 50 4.64 4.01 2.18
N ASP A 51 3.73 4.69 1.47
CA ASP A 51 4.07 5.60 0.39
C ASP A 51 4.93 6.68 1.04
N ASP A 52 6.25 6.45 0.99
CA ASP A 52 7.28 7.42 1.33
C ASP A 52 7.27 8.53 0.28
N ALA A 53 6.17 9.27 0.25
CA ALA A 53 6.04 10.55 -0.43
C ALA A 53 6.58 11.65 0.49
N ASP A 54 7.86 11.55 0.87
CA ASP A 54 8.64 12.73 1.23
C ASP A 54 9.60 13.06 0.08
N THR A 55 9.01 13.45 -1.05
CA THR A 55 9.73 14.21 -2.07
C THR A 55 9.23 15.65 -2.03
N ALA A 56 9.55 16.33 -0.92
CA ALA A 56 9.69 17.78 -0.93
C ALA A 56 10.91 18.13 -1.80
N ASP A 57 10.63 18.37 -3.08
CA ASP A 57 11.52 19.03 -4.02
C ASP A 57 11.80 20.47 -3.54
N GLU A 58 12.85 20.62 -2.71
CA GLU A 58 13.49 21.91 -2.43
C GLU A 58 14.90 21.88 -3.06
N GLY A 59 14.92 21.96 -4.39
CA GLY A 59 16.16 22.24 -5.11
C GLY A 59 16.60 23.68 -4.89
N ALA A 60 17.56 23.93 -3.99
CA ALA A 60 18.52 25.05 -4.10
C ALA A 60 19.62 25.02 -3.01
N ASN A 61 20.75 24.35 -3.29
CA ASN A 61 22.04 25.03 -3.28
C ASN A 61 23.11 24.22 -4.00
N SER A 62 23.36 24.61 -5.26
CA SER A 62 24.59 24.30 -5.96
C SER A 62 25.70 25.13 -5.32
N SER A 63 26.56 24.47 -4.52
CA SER A 63 27.85 25.01 -4.14
C SER A 63 28.76 23.88 -3.67
N ASP A 64 29.73 23.57 -4.54
CA ASP A 64 31.08 23.15 -4.17
C ASP A 64 31.30 21.69 -3.68
N SER A 65 31.62 20.80 -4.62
CA SER A 65 32.94 20.15 -4.63
C SER A 65 33.06 19.26 -5.86
N SER A 66 33.75 19.78 -6.86
CA SER A 66 34.36 18.99 -7.93
C SER A 66 35.67 18.40 -7.42
N ASP A 67 35.62 17.61 -6.35
CA ASP A 67 36.74 16.76 -5.95
C ASP A 67 36.27 15.30 -6.01
N SER A 68 36.34 14.74 -7.22
CA SER A 68 35.98 13.35 -7.52
C SER A 68 37.03 12.34 -7.03
N SER A 69 37.64 12.59 -5.88
CA SER A 69 38.71 11.76 -5.32
C SER A 69 38.58 11.63 -3.79
N ASP A 70 37.41 11.28 -3.27
CA ASP A 70 37.34 10.68 -1.93
C ASP A 70 37.64 9.18 -2.05
N PRO A 71 38.86 8.70 -1.71
CA PRO A 71 39.22 7.29 -1.84
C PRO A 71 38.58 6.42 -0.74
N SER A 72 37.84 7.03 0.19
CA SER A 72 37.24 6.33 1.34
C SER A 72 35.87 5.74 1.06
N ALA A 73 35.15 6.23 0.04
CA ALA A 73 33.82 5.75 -0.29
C ALA A 73 33.90 4.70 -1.42
N PHE A 74 33.17 3.60 -1.26
CA PHE A 74 32.99 2.66 -2.36
C PHE A 74 32.36 3.40 -3.55
N PRO A 75 32.86 3.18 -4.79
CA PRO A 75 32.22 3.77 -5.96
C PRO A 75 30.80 3.23 -6.06
N PHE A 76 29.83 4.15 -6.23
CA PHE A 76 28.44 3.77 -6.45
C PHE A 76 28.14 3.78 -7.95
N ASP A 77 27.25 2.88 -8.37
CA ASP A 77 26.76 2.88 -9.73
C ASP A 77 25.77 4.03 -9.94
N ALA A 78 25.96 4.78 -11.02
CA ALA A 78 25.04 5.85 -11.38
C ALA A 78 23.69 5.27 -11.82
N THR A 79 22.61 5.65 -11.13
CA THR A 79 21.23 5.30 -11.50
C THR A 79 20.54 6.47 -12.20
N LYS A 80 19.57 6.16 -13.08
CA LYS A 80 18.76 7.15 -13.78
C LYS A 80 17.31 7.02 -13.36
N LYS A 81 16.74 8.04 -12.73
CA LYS A 81 15.31 8.11 -12.44
C LYS A 81 14.54 8.38 -13.74
N LYS A 82 13.53 7.57 -14.02
CA LYS A 82 12.55 7.80 -15.08
C LYS A 82 11.16 7.58 -14.50
N THR A 83 10.23 8.47 -14.81
CA THR A 83 8.82 8.32 -14.46
C THR A 83 8.06 7.78 -15.67
N VAL A 84 7.15 6.84 -15.42
CA VAL A 84 6.30 6.21 -16.45
C VAL A 84 4.86 6.38 -15.99
N TYR A 85 3.99 6.84 -16.89
CA TYR A 85 2.56 6.96 -16.62
C TYR A 85 1.87 5.66 -17.04
N VAL A 86 1.38 4.92 -16.04
CA VAL A 86 0.62 3.69 -16.22
C VAL A 86 -0.81 3.96 -15.75
N ARG A 87 -1.78 3.27 -16.34
CA ARG A 87 -3.16 3.36 -15.88
C ARG A 87 -3.28 2.78 -14.46
N PRO A 88 -4.14 3.33 -13.58
CA PRO A 88 -4.26 2.84 -12.21
C PRO A 88 -4.66 1.37 -12.16
N GLU A 89 -5.58 0.94 -13.03
CA GLU A 89 -6.01 -0.47 -13.11
C GLU A 89 -4.84 -1.43 -13.38
N THR A 90 -3.95 -1.08 -14.32
CA THR A 90 -2.78 -1.90 -14.67
C THR A 90 -1.73 -1.89 -13.55
N LEU A 91 -1.64 -0.81 -12.78
CA LEU A 91 -0.73 -0.73 -11.65
C LEU A 91 -1.19 -1.64 -10.51
N GLU A 92 -2.48 -1.63 -10.18
CA GLU A 92 -3.08 -2.51 -9.16
C GLU A 92 -2.86 -3.99 -9.49
N GLU A 93 -3.10 -4.39 -10.75
CA GLU A 93 -2.85 -5.76 -11.20
C GLU A 93 -1.38 -6.18 -11.08
N LEU A 94 -0.44 -5.26 -11.36
CA LEU A 94 0.99 -5.50 -11.21
C LEU A 94 1.39 -5.65 -9.73
N GLU A 95 0.76 -4.88 -8.84
CA GLU A 95 0.99 -4.98 -7.39
C GLU A 95 0.48 -6.30 -6.82
N ASP A 96 -0.69 -6.76 -7.26
CA ASP A 96 -1.21 -8.09 -6.93
C ASP A 96 -0.26 -9.20 -7.43
N ALA A 97 0.20 -9.08 -8.68
CA ALA A 97 1.18 -10.02 -9.24
C ALA A 97 2.50 -10.02 -8.43
N ARG A 98 2.95 -8.84 -7.97
CA ARG A 98 4.13 -8.72 -7.11
C ARG A 98 3.93 -9.46 -5.78
N ALA A 99 2.78 -9.31 -5.15
CA ALA A 99 2.48 -10.00 -3.89
C ALA A 99 2.49 -11.53 -4.07
N LEU A 100 1.93 -12.03 -5.19
CA LEU A 100 1.98 -13.45 -5.53
C LEU A 100 3.41 -13.94 -5.76
N VAL A 101 4.24 -13.16 -6.46
CA VAL A 101 5.65 -13.49 -6.68
C VAL A 101 6.43 -13.51 -5.36
N ASP A 102 6.23 -12.55 -4.47
CA ASP A 102 6.88 -12.54 -3.15
C ASP A 102 6.48 -13.74 -2.30
N ALA A 103 5.19 -14.09 -2.28
CA ALA A 103 4.69 -15.28 -1.61
C ALA A 103 5.32 -16.56 -2.19
N GLN A 104 5.45 -16.65 -3.52
CA GLN A 104 6.07 -17.79 -4.19
C GLN A 104 7.57 -17.88 -3.89
N LEU A 105 8.29 -16.76 -3.90
CA LEU A 105 9.71 -16.68 -3.55
C LEU A 105 9.95 -17.14 -2.10
N ARG A 106 9.09 -16.72 -1.17
CA ARG A 106 9.17 -17.11 0.24
C ARG A 106 8.89 -18.59 0.46
N THR A 107 7.92 -19.15 -0.26
CA THR A 107 7.47 -20.53 -0.05
C THR A 107 8.32 -21.56 -0.81
N GLN A 108 8.77 -21.24 -2.02
CA GLN A 108 9.45 -22.20 -2.90
C GLN A 108 10.96 -21.99 -2.96
N HIS A 109 11.45 -20.78 -2.70
CA HIS A 109 12.85 -20.42 -2.88
C HIS A 109 13.53 -19.92 -1.58
N ASP A 110 12.79 -19.82 -0.47
CA ASP A 110 13.22 -19.22 0.81
C ASP A 110 13.88 -17.83 0.66
N VAL A 111 13.47 -17.11 -0.39
CA VAL A 111 13.88 -15.72 -0.61
C VAL A 111 12.89 -14.80 0.10
N ARG A 112 13.41 -13.82 0.83
CA ARG A 112 12.60 -12.86 1.62
C ARG A 112 13.07 -11.44 1.36
N ASN A 113 12.21 -10.48 1.72
CA ASN A 113 12.47 -9.05 1.62
C ASN A 113 12.73 -8.62 0.16
N LEU A 114 11.86 -9.03 -0.77
CA LEU A 114 11.96 -8.61 -2.16
C LEU A 114 11.84 -7.08 -2.28
N THR A 115 12.92 -6.43 -2.71
CA THR A 115 12.89 -4.97 -2.88
C THR A 115 12.12 -4.60 -4.15
N GLY A 116 11.48 -3.43 -4.15
CA GLY A 116 10.81 -2.92 -5.36
C GLY A 116 11.77 -2.82 -6.54
N ARG A 117 13.02 -2.38 -6.30
CA ARG A 117 14.05 -2.29 -7.33
C ARG A 117 14.33 -3.63 -8.01
N GLU A 118 14.50 -4.71 -7.24
CA GLU A 118 14.77 -6.04 -7.79
C GLU A 118 13.60 -6.55 -8.63
N PHE A 119 12.37 -6.36 -8.12
CA PHE A 119 11.16 -6.76 -8.84
C PHE A 119 11.03 -6.00 -10.17
N TYR A 120 11.02 -4.66 -10.14
CA TYR A 120 10.83 -3.88 -11.36
C TYR A 120 11.98 -4.07 -12.36
N ASP A 121 13.23 -4.19 -11.89
CA ASP A 121 14.36 -4.47 -12.79
C ASP A 121 14.24 -5.86 -13.44
N ALA A 122 13.76 -6.88 -12.71
CA ALA A 122 13.47 -8.18 -13.29
C ALA A 122 12.33 -8.12 -14.32
N VAL A 123 11.25 -7.39 -14.04
CA VAL A 123 10.13 -7.18 -14.97
C VAL A 123 10.62 -6.50 -16.26
N PHE A 124 11.39 -5.41 -16.15
CA PHE A 124 11.92 -4.72 -17.33
C PHE A 124 12.89 -5.59 -18.13
N ARG A 125 13.74 -6.37 -17.45
CA ARG A 125 14.62 -7.33 -18.15
C ARG A 125 13.83 -8.44 -18.83
N TYR A 126 12.74 -8.93 -18.23
CA TYR A 126 11.86 -9.94 -18.82
C TYR A 126 11.17 -9.40 -20.08
N ALA A 127 10.56 -8.22 -20.00
CA ALA A 127 9.91 -7.57 -21.14
C ALA A 127 10.90 -7.24 -22.27
N ALA A 128 12.16 -6.93 -21.94
CA ALA A 128 13.20 -6.71 -22.94
C ALA A 128 13.71 -8.02 -23.59
N ALA A 129 13.59 -9.15 -22.89
CA ALA A 129 14.01 -10.45 -23.39
C ALA A 129 12.97 -11.10 -24.31
N ASP A 130 11.68 -10.82 -24.07
CA ASP A 130 10.56 -11.30 -24.89
C ASP A 130 9.82 -10.12 -25.55
N THR A 131 10.40 -9.64 -26.66
CA THR A 131 9.81 -8.54 -27.41
C THR A 131 8.57 -8.96 -28.19
N ASP A 132 8.44 -10.24 -28.53
CA ASP A 132 7.30 -10.73 -29.30
C ASP A 132 6.04 -10.73 -28.43
N GLY A 133 6.11 -11.29 -27.21
CA GLY A 133 5.01 -11.21 -26.25
C GLY A 133 4.63 -9.76 -25.90
N LEU A 134 5.61 -8.86 -25.79
CA LEU A 134 5.33 -7.44 -25.56
C LEU A 134 4.62 -6.77 -26.75
N ILE A 135 4.93 -7.16 -27.99
CA ILE A 135 4.23 -6.64 -29.18
C ILE A 135 2.78 -7.12 -29.19
N GLU A 136 2.53 -8.39 -28.87
CA GLU A 136 1.18 -8.95 -28.78
C GLU A 136 0.33 -8.18 -27.77
N GLU A 137 0.84 -7.98 -26.56
CA GLU A 137 0.17 -7.20 -25.50
C GLU A 137 -0.16 -5.76 -25.95
N ILE A 138 0.76 -5.10 -26.67
CA ILE A 138 0.54 -3.74 -27.18
C ILE A 138 -0.53 -3.70 -28.27
N LEU A 139 -0.62 -4.73 -29.10
CA LEU A 139 -1.65 -4.81 -30.15
C LEU A 139 -3.02 -5.07 -29.54
N ASP A 140 -3.11 -6.01 -28.59
CA ASP A 140 -4.36 -6.31 -27.88
C ASP A 140 -4.90 -5.05 -27.18
N ALA A 141 -4.03 -4.33 -26.44
CA ALA A 141 -4.40 -3.09 -25.76
C ALA A 141 -4.80 -1.93 -26.69
N ARG A 142 -4.52 -2.03 -28.01
CA ARG A 142 -4.96 -1.04 -29.01
C ARG A 142 -6.30 -1.38 -29.64
N ASP A 143 -6.67 -2.65 -29.62
CA ASP A 143 -7.92 -3.14 -30.19
C ASP A 143 -9.07 -3.10 -29.17
N GLU A 144 -8.77 -2.85 -27.89
CA GLU A 144 -9.70 -2.48 -26.80
C GLU A 144 -10.22 -1.03 -26.88
#